data_AF-A0A1Y5DSY1-F1
#
_entry.id   AF-A0A1Y5DSY1-F1
#
_cell.length_a   1.000
_cell.length_b   1.000
_cell.length_c   1.000
_cell.angle_alpha   90.00
_cell.angle_beta   90.00
_cell.angle_gamma   90.00
#
_symmetry.space_group_name_H-M   'P 1'
#
loop_
_entity.id
_entity.type
_entity.pdbx_description
1 polymer ?
#
loop_
_entity_poly.entity_id
_entity_poly.type
_entity_poly.pdbx_seq_one_letter_code
_entity_poly.pdbx_strand_id
1 'polypeptide(L)'
;MKCSQCAAKTKWKIKFRASVLDTLGTLIISLFILLPIYLVTKLVSIAVVSLFILYIDNQVEHFIFSILLIKAISYLFTLYLVYVWFIAKRVTRLLNFLSYFINYQLSISEVCQSCTTIGKQWQFPNDLDDQ
;
A
#
# COMPACT_ATOMS: atom_id res chain seq x y z
N MET A 1 -1.77 -6.89 -35.55
CA MET A 1 -2.21 -5.99 -36.64
C MET A 1 -1.05 -5.80 -37.60
N LYS A 2 -1.30 -5.43 -38.86
CA LYS A 2 -0.25 -5.14 -39.84
C LYS A 2 -0.12 -3.63 -39.97
N CYS A 3 1.11 -3.11 -40.03
CA CYS A 3 1.38 -1.68 -40.20
C CYS A 3 0.90 -1.22 -41.58
N SER A 4 0.24 -0.05 -41.65
CA SER A 4 -0.29 0.50 -42.91
C SER A 4 0.79 0.89 -43.91
N GLN A 5 2.00 1.25 -43.45
CA GLN A 5 3.09 1.67 -44.34
C GLN A 5 3.93 0.50 -44.85
N CYS A 6 4.13 -0.53 -44.05
CA CYS A 6 5.18 -1.54 -44.31
C CYS A 6 4.65 -2.98 -44.31
N ALA A 7 3.34 -3.18 -44.09
CA ALA A 7 2.65 -4.47 -43.93
C ALA A 7 3.24 -5.44 -42.89
N ALA A 8 4.31 -5.05 -42.20
CA ALA A 8 4.99 -5.81 -41.16
C ALA A 8 4.14 -5.89 -39.88
N LYS A 9 4.43 -6.89 -39.04
CA LYS A 9 3.75 -7.07 -37.75
C LYS A 9 4.05 -5.88 -36.83
N THR A 10 3.00 -5.33 -36.23
CA THR A 10 3.12 -4.34 -35.16
C THR A 10 3.32 -5.02 -33.81
N LYS A 11 4.10 -4.38 -32.93
CA LYS A 11 4.31 -4.82 -31.55
C LYS A 11 3.87 -3.71 -30.59
N TRP A 12 3.11 -4.08 -29.58
CA TRP A 12 2.76 -3.18 -28.49
C TRP A 12 3.96 -2.97 -27.57
N LYS A 13 4.31 -1.71 -27.31
CA LYS A 13 5.35 -1.30 -26.38
C LYS A 13 4.73 -0.48 -25.27
N ILE A 14 4.73 -1.06 -24.06
CA ILE A 14 4.29 -0.41 -22.84
C ILE A 14 5.55 0.16 -22.16
N LYS A 15 5.60 1.47 -21.95
CA LYS A 15 6.59 2.10 -21.08
C LYS A 15 5.87 2.63 -19.85
N PHE A 16 6.30 2.18 -18.69
CA PHE A 16 5.86 2.70 -17.41
C PHE A 16 7.04 3.41 -16.77
N ARG A 17 6.86 4.69 -16.45
CA ARG A 17 7.85 5.49 -15.75
C ARG A 17 7.21 5.93 -14.44
N ALA A 18 7.59 5.27 -13.35
CA ALA A 18 7.31 5.74 -12.00
C ALA A 18 8.57 6.44 -11.48
N SER A 19 8.40 7.61 -10.87
CA SER A 19 9.51 8.28 -10.18
C SER A 19 9.94 7.44 -8.98
N VAL A 20 11.24 7.42 -8.67
CA VAL A 20 11.77 6.78 -7.45
C VAL A 20 11.16 7.40 -6.19
N LEU A 21 10.72 8.65 -6.29
CA LEU A 21 10.01 9.36 -5.22
C LEU A 21 8.63 8.74 -4.93
N ASP A 22 7.94 8.24 -5.96
CA ASP A 22 6.56 7.70 -5.87
C ASP A 22 6.58 6.31 -5.23
N THR A 23 7.57 5.50 -5.59
CA THR A 23 7.80 4.20 -4.97
C THR A 23 8.25 4.35 -3.52
N LEU A 24 9.09 5.34 -3.19
CA LEU A 24 9.43 5.65 -1.80
C LEU A 24 8.21 6.15 -0.99
N GLY A 25 7.40 7.05 -1.55
CA GLY A 25 6.20 7.57 -0.90
C GLY A 25 5.18 6.47 -0.60
N THR A 26 4.91 5.59 -1.57
CA THR A 26 4.02 4.43 -1.37
C THR A 26 4.58 3.43 -0.37
N LEU A 27 5.89 3.21 -0.33
CA LEU A 27 6.52 2.33 0.64
C LEU A 27 6.43 2.90 2.06
N ILE A 28 6.68 4.21 2.25
CA ILE A 28 6.54 4.87 3.55
C ILE A 28 5.10 4.78 4.06
N ILE A 29 4.12 5.00 3.19
CA ILE A 29 2.71 4.94 3.56
C ILE A 29 2.26 3.51 3.87
N SER A 30 2.70 2.53 3.07
CA SER A 30 2.41 1.13 3.37
C SER A 30 2.99 0.76 4.73
N LEU A 31 4.22 1.20 5.03
CA LEU A 31 4.88 0.95 6.30
C LEU A 31 4.14 1.63 7.47
N PHE A 32 3.67 2.86 7.28
CA PHE A 32 2.87 3.57 8.27
C PHE A 32 1.56 2.84 8.59
N ILE A 33 0.92 2.22 7.59
CA ILE A 33 -0.33 1.46 7.79
C ILE A 33 -0.05 0.06 8.38
N LEU A 34 0.94 -0.66 7.85
CA LEU A 34 1.24 -2.05 8.21
C LEU A 34 1.92 -2.19 9.57
N LEU A 35 2.79 -1.26 9.96
CA LEU A 35 3.53 -1.32 11.23
C LEU A 35 2.62 -1.37 12.46
N PRO A 36 1.60 -0.51 12.62
CA PRO A 36 0.67 -0.59 13.75
C PRO A 36 -0.21 -1.84 13.73
N ILE A 37 -0.64 -2.30 12.54
CA ILE A 37 -1.39 -3.57 12.42
C ILE A 37 -0.52 -4.74 12.91
N TYR A 38 0.75 -4.76 12.51
CA TYR A 38 1.71 -5.76 12.94
C TYR A 38 1.95 -5.73 14.46
N LEU A 39 2.15 -4.53 15.04
CA LEU A 39 2.35 -4.35 16.48
C LEU A 39 1.15 -4.86 17.29
N VAL A 40 -0.07 -4.50 16.89
CA VAL A 40 -1.29 -4.96 17.56
C VAL A 40 -1.44 -6.47 17.46
N THR A 41 -1.19 -7.04 16.28
CA THR A 41 -1.26 -8.50 16.06
C THR A 41 -0.26 -9.26 16.93
N LYS A 42 0.97 -8.75 17.06
CA LYS A 42 2.00 -9.31 17.94
C LYS A 42 1.61 -9.24 19.41
N LEU A 43 1.09 -8.10 19.86
CA LEU A 43 0.64 -7.90 21.24
C LEU A 43 -0.53 -8.82 21.60
N VAL A 44 -1.51 -8.98 20.70
CA VAL A 44 -2.61 -9.94 20.87
C VAL A 44 -2.08 -11.38 20.94
N SER A 45 -1.12 -11.73 20.08
CA SER A 45 -0.52 -13.06 20.09
C SER A 45 0.21 -13.36 21.40
N ILE A 46 0.99 -12.40 21.93
CA ILE A 46 1.66 -12.53 23.23
C ILE A 46 0.63 -12.71 24.34
N ALA A 47 -0.44 -11.91 24.33
CA ALA A 47 -1.51 -12.01 25.31
C ALA A 47 -2.17 -13.39 25.35
N VAL A 48 -2.51 -13.94 24.18
CA VAL A 48 -3.13 -15.27 24.08
C VAL A 48 -2.17 -16.35 24.59
N VAL A 49 -0.89 -16.28 24.23
CA VAL A 49 0.13 -17.23 24.69
C VAL A 49 0.31 -17.13 26.21
N SER A 50 0.39 -15.93 26.76
CA SER A 50 0.51 -15.72 28.21
C SER A 50 -0.70 -16.26 28.97
N LEU A 51 -1.93 -16.04 28.47
CA LEU A 51 -3.15 -16.60 29.07
C LEU A 51 -3.15 -18.14 29.03
N PHE A 52 -2.64 -18.75 27.95
CA PHE A 52 -2.51 -20.19 27.84
C PHE A 52 -1.53 -20.79 28.85
N ILE A 53 -0.36 -20.16 29.01
CA ILE A 53 0.65 -20.58 30.00
C ILE A 53 0.08 -20.49 31.41
N LEU A 54 -0.61 -19.39 31.72
CA LEU A 54 -1.26 -19.17 33.01
C LEU A 54 -2.34 -20.19 33.35
N TYR A 55 -3.12 -20.60 32.35
CA TYR A 55 -4.14 -21.64 32.51
C TYR A 55 -3.52 -23.01 32.82
N ILE A 56 -2.37 -23.33 32.20
CA ILE A 56 -1.67 -24.60 32.41
C ILE A 56 -0.98 -24.64 33.78
N ASP A 57 -0.39 -23.53 34.23
CA ASP A 57 0.46 -23.52 35.42
C ASP A 57 -0.32 -23.36 36.75
N ASN A 58 -1.62 -23.06 36.73
CA ASN A 58 -2.53 -23.04 37.89
C ASN A 58 -2.02 -22.26 39.13
N GLN A 59 -1.25 -21.18 38.90
CA GLN A 59 -0.59 -20.37 39.93
C GLN A 59 -1.42 -19.10 40.25
N VAL A 60 -1.91 -19.02 41.49
CA VAL A 60 -2.78 -17.93 42.01
C VAL A 60 -2.06 -16.57 42.05
N GLU A 61 -0.73 -16.54 42.14
CA GLU A 61 0.07 -15.30 42.18
C GLU A 61 -0.01 -14.48 40.88
N HIS A 62 -0.44 -15.08 39.77
CA HIS A 62 -0.55 -14.38 38.50
C HIS A 62 -1.87 -13.65 38.26
N PHE A 63 -2.81 -13.65 39.22
CA PHE A 63 -4.08 -12.95 39.03
C PHE A 63 -3.89 -11.44 38.79
N ILE A 64 -2.93 -10.82 39.47
CA ILE A 64 -2.55 -9.41 39.27
C ILE A 64 -1.91 -9.20 37.89
N PHE A 65 -1.03 -10.12 37.47
CA PHE A 65 -0.40 -10.08 36.15
C PHE A 65 -1.44 -10.19 35.03
N SER A 66 -2.43 -11.07 35.18
CA SER A 66 -3.56 -11.23 34.25
C SER A 66 -4.40 -9.96 34.13
N ILE A 67 -4.71 -9.29 35.26
CA ILE A 67 -5.45 -8.01 35.24
C ILE A 67 -4.66 -6.92 34.53
N LEU A 68 -3.36 -6.83 34.81
CA LEU A 68 -2.47 -5.82 34.23
C LEU A 68 -2.32 -6.04 32.72
N LEU A 69 -2.22 -7.30 32.29
CA LEU A 69 -2.15 -7.72 30.91
C LEU A 69 -3.47 -7.46 30.15
N ILE A 70 -4.63 -7.75 30.75
CA ILE A 70 -5.95 -7.41 30.20
C ILE A 70 -6.11 -5.89 30.02
N LYS A 71 -5.68 -5.11 31.02
CA LYS A 71 -5.74 -3.64 30.98
C LYS A 71 -4.80 -3.06 29.92
N ALA A 72 -3.63 -3.66 29.72
CA ALA A 72 -2.72 -3.30 28.65
C ALA A 72 -3.33 -3.61 27.27
N ILE A 73 -3.96 -4.78 27.10
CA ILE A 73 -4.66 -5.15 25.85
C ILE A 73 -5.82 -4.19 25.58
N SER A 74 -6.65 -3.87 26.59
CA SER A 74 -7.79 -2.97 26.38
C SER A 74 -7.31 -1.58 25.98
N TYR A 75 -6.22 -1.10 26.58
CA TYR A 75 -5.63 0.19 26.23
C TYR A 75 -5.09 0.18 24.79
N LEU A 76 -4.36 -0.87 24.41
CA LEU A 76 -3.83 -1.05 23.05
C LEU A 76 -4.94 -1.20 22.00
N PHE A 77 -6.02 -1.90 22.33
CA PHE A 77 -7.20 -2.02 21.48
C PHE A 77 -7.90 -0.68 21.28
N THR A 78 -8.02 0.11 22.35
CA THR A 78 -8.58 1.47 22.27
C THR A 78 -7.70 2.38 21.40
N LEU A 79 -6.37 2.32 21.58
CA LEU A 79 -5.38 3.02 20.75
C LEU A 79 -5.48 2.62 19.28
N TYR A 80 -5.68 1.33 19.00
CA TYR A 80 -5.90 0.82 17.66
C TYR A 80 -7.19 1.37 17.04
N LEU A 81 -8.30 1.39 17.77
CA LEU A 81 -9.55 1.97 17.28
C LEU A 81 -9.41 3.47 16.97
N VAL A 82 -8.74 4.23 17.84
CA VAL A 82 -8.43 5.65 17.60
C VAL A 82 -7.56 5.81 16.36
N TYR A 83 -6.57 4.93 16.18
CA TYR A 83 -5.69 4.94 15.01
C TYR A 83 -6.44 4.64 13.71
N VAL A 84 -7.24 3.58 13.68
CA VAL A 84 -8.07 3.22 12.53
C VAL A 84 -9.04 4.34 12.19
N TRP A 85 -9.67 4.95 13.20
CA TRP A 85 -10.55 6.09 13.00
C TRP A 85 -9.80 7.32 12.44
N PHE A 86 -8.61 7.60 12.95
CA PHE A 86 -7.76 8.68 12.46
C PHE A 86 -7.33 8.45 11.01
N ILE A 87 -6.90 7.23 10.67
CA ILE A 87 -6.59 6.84 9.29
C ILE A 87 -7.83 6.98 8.41
N ALA A 88 -8.95 6.37 8.77
CA ALA A 88 -10.17 6.40 7.95
C ALA A 88 -10.62 7.83 7.64
N LYS A 89 -10.50 8.74 8.62
CA LYS A 89 -10.83 10.15 8.48
C LYS A 89 -9.81 10.95 7.65
N ARG A 90 -8.55 10.52 7.61
CA ARG A 90 -7.44 11.22 6.93
C ARG A 90 -7.01 10.56 5.62
N VAL A 91 -7.50 9.36 5.32
CA VAL A 91 -7.14 8.55 4.13
C VAL A 91 -7.42 9.29 2.84
N THR A 92 -8.54 10.01 2.74
CA THR A 92 -8.85 10.83 1.55
C THR A 92 -7.88 11.99 1.38
N ARG A 93 -7.44 12.64 2.47
CA ARG A 93 -6.39 13.67 2.39
C ARG A 93 -5.03 13.06 2.03
N LEU A 94 -4.69 11.90 2.60
CA LEU A 94 -3.47 11.16 2.27
C LEU A 94 -3.45 10.71 0.81
N LEU A 95 -4.57 10.20 0.28
CA LEU A 95 -4.75 9.81 -1.11
C LEU A 95 -4.66 11.01 -2.06
N ASN A 96 -5.24 12.16 -1.69
CA ASN A 96 -5.07 13.40 -2.46
C ASN A 96 -3.62 13.89 -2.44
N PHE A 97 -2.94 13.81 -1.30
CA PHE A 97 -1.52 14.16 -1.20
C PHE A 97 -0.67 13.21 -2.05
N LEU A 98 -0.95 11.91 -2.01
CA LEU A 98 -0.36 10.88 -2.87
C LEU A 98 -0.59 11.16 -4.34
N SER A 99 -1.80 11.57 -4.74
CA SER A 99 -2.09 11.95 -6.12
C SER A 99 -1.21 13.09 -6.63
N TYR A 100 -0.74 13.99 -5.75
CA TYR A 100 0.21 15.04 -6.11
C TYR A 100 1.65 14.53 -6.26
N PHE A 101 2.01 13.45 -5.55
CA PHE A 101 3.33 12.86 -5.65
C PHE A 101 3.44 11.87 -6.81
N ILE A 102 2.38 11.12 -7.14
CA ILE A 102 2.41 10.10 -8.18
C ILE A 102 2.44 10.76 -9.57
N ASN A 103 3.64 11.10 -10.04
CA ASN A 103 3.88 11.55 -11.42
C ASN A 103 4.22 10.32 -12.29
N TYR A 104 3.23 9.43 -12.43
CA TYR A 104 3.38 8.21 -13.22
C TYR A 104 3.12 8.53 -14.69
N GLN A 105 4.06 8.21 -15.58
CA GLN A 105 3.81 8.24 -17.02
C GLN A 105 3.66 6.82 -17.55
N LEU A 106 2.45 6.45 -17.96
CA LEU A 106 2.14 5.24 -18.68
C LEU A 106 1.96 5.57 -20.16
N SER A 107 2.90 5.16 -21.01
CA SER A 107 2.76 5.27 -22.47
C SER A 107 2.60 3.89 -23.09
N ILE A 108 1.50 3.67 -23.81
CA ILE A 108 1.24 2.48 -24.62
C ILE A 108 1.36 2.90 -26.08
N SER A 109 2.35 2.36 -26.79
CA SER A 109 2.61 2.69 -28.18
C SER A 109 2.60 1.44 -29.05
N GLU A 110 1.94 1.50 -30.20
CA GLU A 110 2.02 0.48 -31.23
C GLU A 110 3.16 0.82 -32.18
N VAL A 111 4.23 0.02 -32.17
CA VAL A 111 5.43 0.26 -32.98
C VAL A 111 5.57 -0.80 -34.07
N CYS A 112 5.78 -0.37 -35.31
CA CYS A 112 6.08 -1.29 -36.42
C CYS A 112 7.51 -1.85 -36.32
N GLN A 113 7.68 -3.17 -36.48
CA GLN A 113 9.00 -3.81 -36.36
C GLN A 113 9.99 -3.43 -37.46
N SER A 114 9.51 -3.17 -38.68
CA SER A 114 10.38 -2.98 -39.85
C SER A 114 10.72 -1.52 -40.12
N CYS A 115 9.81 -0.60 -39.79
CA CYS A 115 9.94 0.81 -40.16
C CYS A 115 9.73 1.76 -38.98
N THR A 116 9.68 1.21 -37.76
CA THR A 116 9.64 1.92 -36.46
C THR A 116 8.54 2.97 -36.31
N THR A 117 7.63 3.09 -37.26
CA THR A 117 6.51 4.02 -37.21
C THR A 117 5.57 3.68 -36.07
N ILE A 118 5.16 4.73 -35.36
CA ILE A 118 4.23 4.68 -34.24
C ILE A 118 2.83 4.87 -34.81
N GLY A 119 1.98 3.86 -34.62
CA GLY A 119 0.58 3.91 -35.07
C GLY A 119 -0.28 4.63 -34.04
N LYS A 120 -0.86 3.86 -33.11
CA LYS A 120 -1.62 4.40 -31.98
C LYS A 120 -0.71 4.57 -30.77
N GLN A 121 -0.78 5.73 -30.13
CA GLN A 121 -0.13 6.02 -28.86
C GLN A 121 -1.18 6.53 -27.86
N TRP A 122 -1.16 5.97 -26.66
CA TRP A 122 -1.91 6.45 -25.51
C TRP A 122 -0.92 6.80 -24.40
N GLN A 123 -1.10 7.95 -23.76
CA GLN A 123 -0.24 8.43 -22.69
C GLN A 123 -1.12 8.85 -21.50
N PHE A 124 -0.73 8.45 -20.29
CA PHE A 124 -1.46 8.75 -19.06
C PHE A 124 -0.47 9.21 -17.97
N PRO A 125 -0.77 10.30 -17.24
CA PRO A 125 -1.84 11.26 -17.51
C PRO A 125 -1.63 11.95 -18.88
N ASN A 126 -2.73 12.41 -19.49
CA ASN A 126 -2.65 13.19 -20.73
C ASN A 126 -2.11 14.58 -20.35
N ASP A 127 -0.90 14.92 -20.78
CA ASP A 127 -0.32 16.27 -20.64
C ASP A 127 -1.04 17.30 -21.57
N LEU A 128 -2.33 17.11 -21.87
CA LEU A 128 -3.16 17.99 -22.73
C LEU A 128 -3.94 19.04 -21.92
N ASP A 129 -3.62 19.23 -20.65
CA ASP A 129 -4.22 20.24 -19.76
C ASP A 129 -3.34 21.49 -19.57
N ASP A 130 -2.42 21.78 -20.49
CA ASP A 130 -1.78 23.10 -20.56
C ASP A 130 -1.91 23.67 -21.98
N GLN A 131 -2.77 24.68 -22.08
CA GLN A 131 -2.86 25.63 -23.21
C GLN A 131 -1.57 26.44 -23.36
#